data_AF-A0A7D8B7W7-F1
#
_entry.id   AF-A0A7D8B7W7-F1
#
_cell.length_a   1.000
_cell.length_b   1.000
_cell.length_c   1.000
_cell.angle_alpha   90.00
_cell.angle_beta   90.00
_cell.angle_gamma   90.00
#
_symmetry.space_group_name_H-M   'P 1'
#
loop_
_entity.id
_entity.type
_entity.pdbx_description
1 polymer ?
#
loop_
_entity_poly.entity_id
_entity_poly.type
_entity_poly.pdbx_seq_one_letter_code
_entity_poly.pdbx_strand_id
1 'polypeptide(L)'
;MKRIFVFATALAAGLATSTLAAQAPAAAPAAAAVAPQAVPAKIAIIAFEEAVVRTNEGQRAVADIQKKYEPKKSQIDTQAKEVDTLKAQLQALPANAPDDQRATLIKNIDTKEKNLQRDAEDAQNSYQSDLQEAYGKVAQKVGGEAVKYVQANGFTLLLNVGGNQQAANPVLWALPETDITQAVVNAYNKVSGIAAPPPSAPVPARRPATPPSK
;
A
#
# COMPACT_ATOMS: atom_id res chain seq x y z
N MET A 1 -5.09 43.99 -21.07
CA MET A 1 -5.23 44.88 -22.24
C MET A 1 -5.92 44.10 -23.35
N LYS A 2 -7.11 44.53 -23.77
CA LYS A 2 -7.93 43.90 -24.82
C LYS A 2 -7.47 44.39 -26.18
N ARG A 3 -7.24 43.50 -27.15
CA ARG A 3 -7.26 43.84 -28.58
C ARG A 3 -7.85 42.70 -29.41
N ILE A 4 -9.12 42.89 -29.74
CA ILE A 4 -9.83 42.27 -30.85
C ILE A 4 -9.34 42.96 -32.13
N PHE A 5 -8.96 42.19 -33.15
CA PHE A 5 -8.98 42.65 -34.54
C PHE A 5 -9.44 41.52 -35.44
N VAL A 6 -10.64 41.69 -35.99
CA VAL A 6 -11.15 41.01 -37.17
C VAL A 6 -10.78 41.90 -38.36
N PHE A 7 -10.21 41.32 -39.41
CA PHE A 7 -10.20 41.91 -40.74
C PHE A 7 -10.51 40.84 -41.77
N ALA A 8 -11.69 40.97 -42.38
CA ALA A 8 -12.04 40.37 -43.66
C ALA A 8 -11.44 41.22 -44.78
N THR A 9 -10.99 40.62 -45.88
CA THR A 9 -11.54 40.80 -47.24
C THR A 9 -10.68 40.10 -48.30
N ALA A 10 -11.37 39.56 -49.29
CA ALA A 10 -10.91 38.79 -50.43
C ALA A 10 -10.17 39.63 -51.50
N LEU A 11 -9.32 38.98 -52.30
CA LEU A 11 -9.25 39.23 -53.75
C LEU A 11 -8.58 38.08 -54.50
N ALA A 12 -9.22 37.67 -55.60
CA ALA A 12 -8.80 36.61 -56.51
C ALA A 12 -7.89 37.13 -57.64
N ALA A 13 -6.99 36.27 -58.15
CA ALA A 13 -6.71 36.03 -59.58
C ALA A 13 -5.27 35.51 -59.79
N GLY A 14 -5.12 34.49 -60.65
CA GLY A 14 -3.82 34.14 -61.25
C GLY A 14 -3.66 32.66 -61.56
N LEU A 15 -4.06 32.24 -62.77
CA LEU A 15 -3.75 30.92 -63.32
C LEU A 15 -2.27 30.79 -63.68
N ALA A 16 -1.64 29.68 -63.29
CA ALA A 16 -0.55 29.06 -64.03
C ALA A 16 -0.53 27.56 -63.74
N THR A 17 -0.83 26.76 -64.77
CA THR A 17 -0.75 25.31 -64.76
C THR A 17 0.70 24.86 -64.90
N SER A 18 1.27 24.29 -63.84
CA SER A 18 2.45 23.42 -63.91
C SER A 18 2.07 22.05 -63.36
N THR A 19 1.85 21.10 -64.26
CA THR A 19 1.65 19.69 -63.95
C THR A 19 2.97 19.08 -63.50
N LEU A 20 3.26 19.13 -62.20
CA LEU A 20 4.12 18.14 -61.56
C LEU A 20 3.19 17.08 -60.98
N ALA A 21 3.28 15.85 -61.51
CA ALA A 21 2.65 14.69 -60.92
C ALA A 21 3.34 14.39 -59.57
N ALA A 22 2.91 15.07 -58.51
CA ALA A 22 3.17 14.65 -57.16
C ALA A 22 2.31 13.40 -56.90
N GLN A 23 2.93 12.24 -56.75
CA GLN A 23 2.28 11.10 -56.13
C GLN A 23 1.92 11.52 -54.70
N ALA A 24 0.66 11.93 -54.52
CA ALA A 24 0.11 12.15 -53.20
C ALA A 24 0.21 10.82 -52.43
N PRO A 25 0.77 10.79 -51.21
CA PRO A 25 0.62 9.62 -50.37
C PRO A 25 -0.87 9.32 -50.25
N ALA A 26 -1.26 8.09 -50.56
CA ALA A 26 -2.63 7.63 -50.40
C ALA A 26 -3.10 8.03 -49.00
N ALA A 27 -4.18 8.80 -48.93
CA ALA A 27 -4.79 9.15 -47.65
C ALA A 27 -5.11 7.85 -46.92
N ALA A 28 -4.36 7.54 -45.87
CA ALA A 28 -4.71 6.46 -44.97
C ALA A 28 -6.14 6.74 -44.47
N PRO A 29 -7.04 5.73 -44.43
CA PRO A 29 -8.39 5.94 -43.95
C PRO A 29 -8.31 6.56 -42.56
N ALA A 30 -8.91 7.74 -42.41
CA ALA A 30 -9.02 8.39 -41.11
C ALA A 30 -9.72 7.40 -40.17
N ALA A 31 -9.02 6.97 -39.13
CA ALA A 31 -9.61 6.13 -38.09
C ALA A 31 -10.87 6.83 -37.59
N ALA A 32 -12.02 6.19 -37.75
CA ALA A 32 -13.29 6.73 -37.30
C ALA A 32 -13.16 7.10 -35.81
N ALA A 33 -13.40 8.36 -35.48
CA ALA A 33 -13.47 8.80 -34.10
C ALA A 33 -14.62 8.03 -33.43
N VAL A 34 -14.30 7.13 -32.51
CA VAL A 34 -15.29 6.48 -31.65
C VAL A 34 -15.89 7.54 -30.75
N ALA A 35 -17.10 8.00 -31.10
CA ALA A 35 -17.87 8.87 -30.22
C ALA A 35 -18.25 8.07 -28.96
N PRO A 36 -18.01 8.59 -27.74
CA PRO A 36 -18.38 7.88 -26.51
C PRO A 36 -19.90 7.69 -26.49
N GLN A 37 -20.32 6.42 -26.55
CA GLN A 37 -21.72 6.05 -26.37
C GLN A 37 -22.05 6.09 -24.88
N ALA A 38 -23.20 6.65 -24.52
CA ALA A 38 -23.67 6.67 -23.14
C ALA A 38 -23.99 5.24 -22.68
N VAL A 39 -23.16 4.68 -21.82
CA VAL A 39 -23.41 3.39 -21.15
C VAL A 39 -24.10 3.68 -19.81
N PRO A 40 -25.23 3.03 -19.48
CA PRO A 40 -25.83 3.12 -18.16
C PRO A 40 -24.78 2.79 -17.08
N ALA A 41 -24.49 3.73 -16.20
CA ALA A 41 -23.44 3.57 -15.21
C ALA A 41 -23.87 2.58 -14.12
N LYS A 42 -23.10 1.50 -13.96
CA LYS A 42 -23.22 0.56 -12.85
C LYS A 42 -21.92 0.60 -12.05
N ILE A 43 -21.92 1.35 -10.96
CA ILE A 43 -20.73 1.67 -10.18
C ILE A 43 -20.58 0.68 -9.02
N ALA A 44 -19.38 0.12 -8.85
CA ALA A 44 -18.97 -0.61 -7.66
C ALA A 44 -17.98 0.21 -6.84
N ILE A 45 -18.00 0.01 -5.52
CA ILE A 45 -16.97 0.50 -4.61
C ILE A 45 -16.24 -0.70 -3.98
N ILE A 46 -14.97 -0.50 -3.64
CA ILE A 46 -14.15 -1.51 -2.97
C ILE A 46 -13.22 -0.86 -1.96
N ALA A 47 -13.13 -1.36 -0.74
CA ALA A 47 -12.05 -1.04 0.18
C ALA A 47 -10.84 -1.90 -0.19
N PHE A 48 -10.06 -1.46 -1.18
CA PHE A 48 -9.06 -2.32 -1.83
C PHE A 48 -7.96 -2.76 -0.88
N GLU A 49 -7.40 -1.83 -0.10
CA GLU A 49 -6.36 -2.19 0.89
C GLU A 49 -6.87 -3.21 1.90
N GLU A 50 -8.11 -3.04 2.36
CA GLU A 50 -8.76 -3.97 3.28
C GLU A 50 -9.00 -5.33 2.62
N ALA A 51 -9.50 -5.36 1.38
CA ALA A 51 -9.72 -6.57 0.62
C ALA A 51 -8.45 -7.41 0.52
N VAL A 52 -7.33 -6.78 0.15
CA VAL A 52 -6.01 -7.44 0.02
C VAL A 52 -5.61 -8.11 1.33
N VAL A 53 -5.65 -7.38 2.44
CA VAL A 53 -5.26 -7.91 3.76
C VAL A 53 -6.24 -8.98 4.26
N ARG A 54 -7.52 -8.90 3.91
CA ARG A 54 -8.55 -9.86 4.33
C ARG A 54 -8.56 -11.16 3.54
N THR A 55 -7.86 -11.24 2.40
CA THR A 55 -7.68 -12.50 1.68
C THR A 55 -6.90 -13.52 2.52
N ASN A 56 -7.11 -14.81 2.26
CA ASN A 56 -6.37 -15.87 2.94
C ASN A 56 -4.87 -15.75 2.67
N GLU A 57 -4.49 -15.35 1.45
CA GLU A 57 -3.10 -15.09 1.09
C GLU A 57 -2.52 -13.90 1.83
N GLY A 58 -3.26 -12.79 1.93
CA GLY A 58 -2.84 -11.59 2.66
C GLY A 58 -2.59 -11.89 4.14
N GLN A 59 -3.53 -12.56 4.80
CA GLN A 59 -3.39 -12.97 6.19
C GLN A 59 -2.20 -13.92 6.39
N ARG A 60 -2.03 -14.90 5.50
CA ARG A 60 -0.90 -15.83 5.54
C ARG A 60 0.44 -15.12 5.34
N ALA A 61 0.53 -14.21 4.38
CA ALA A 61 1.76 -13.48 4.10
C ALA A 61 2.22 -12.65 5.32
N VAL A 62 1.28 -12.00 6.02
CA VAL A 62 1.57 -11.28 7.27
C VAL A 62 2.07 -12.24 8.35
N ALA A 63 1.40 -13.39 8.54
CA ALA A 63 1.80 -14.39 9.52
C ALA A 63 3.19 -14.99 9.23
N ASP A 64 3.48 -15.27 7.97
CA ASP A 64 4.78 -15.80 7.51
C ASP A 64 5.90 -14.79 7.76
N ILE A 65 5.65 -13.49 7.52
CA ILE A 65 6.61 -12.42 7.82
C ILE A 65 6.80 -12.27 9.34
N GLN A 66 5.72 -12.24 10.13
CA GLN A 66 5.85 -12.18 11.60
C GLN A 66 6.71 -13.33 12.13
N LYS A 67 6.47 -14.54 11.64
CA LYS A 67 7.26 -15.73 11.99
C LYS A 67 8.72 -15.62 11.54
N LYS A 68 8.98 -15.07 10.34
CA LYS A 68 10.34 -14.83 9.82
C LYS A 68 11.16 -13.92 10.75
N TYR A 69 10.53 -12.93 11.36
CA TYR A 69 11.21 -11.93 12.22
C TYR A 69 11.21 -12.26 13.72
N GLU A 70 10.51 -13.31 14.15
CA GLU A 70 10.49 -13.76 15.54
C GLU A 70 11.90 -14.03 16.13
N PRO A 71 12.84 -14.70 15.42
CA PRO A 71 14.19 -14.91 15.95
C PRO A 71 14.97 -13.61 16.10
N LYS A 72 14.81 -12.67 15.16
CA LYS A 72 15.46 -11.36 15.22
C LYS A 72 14.95 -10.53 16.38
N LYS A 73 13.63 -10.58 16.64
CA LYS A 73 13.02 -9.96 17.82
C LYS A 73 13.63 -10.53 19.12
N SER A 74 13.72 -11.85 19.24
CA SER A 74 14.32 -12.51 20.40
C SER A 74 15.81 -12.12 20.60
N GLN A 75 16.56 -12.00 19.51
CA GLN A 75 17.94 -11.52 19.54
C GLN A 75 18.04 -10.08 20.10
N ILE A 76 17.22 -9.15 19.59
CA ILE A 76 17.16 -7.76 20.05
C ILE A 76 16.77 -7.68 21.53
N ASP A 77 15.76 -8.44 21.94
CA ASP A 77 15.33 -8.51 23.34
C ASP A 77 16.45 -9.04 24.26
N THR A 78 17.28 -9.96 23.76
CA THR A 78 18.46 -10.48 24.49
C THR A 78 19.55 -9.42 24.61
N GLN A 79 19.87 -8.73 23.51
CA GLN A 79 20.86 -7.64 23.50
C GLN A 79 20.46 -6.49 24.44
N ALA A 80 19.16 -6.15 24.48
CA ALA A 80 18.63 -5.14 25.41
C ALA A 80 18.86 -5.54 26.88
N LYS A 81 18.55 -6.79 27.24
CA LYS A 81 18.80 -7.31 28.60
C LYS A 81 20.29 -7.32 28.97
N GLU A 82 21.17 -7.62 28.02
CA GLU A 82 22.62 -7.56 28.24
C GLU A 82 23.08 -6.13 28.55
N VAL A 83 22.59 -5.14 27.80
CA VAL A 83 22.87 -3.72 28.06
C VAL A 83 22.39 -3.31 29.45
N ASP A 84 21.16 -3.67 29.81
CA ASP A 84 20.59 -3.35 31.13
C ASP A 84 21.40 -4.00 32.26
N THR A 85 21.85 -5.24 32.05
CA THR A 85 22.72 -5.95 33.00
C THR A 85 24.05 -5.23 33.19
N LEU A 86 24.70 -4.77 32.11
CA LEU A 86 25.95 -4.02 32.19
C LEU A 86 25.78 -2.66 32.84
N LYS A 87 24.66 -1.95 32.58
CA LYS A 87 24.33 -0.70 33.27
C LYS A 87 24.16 -0.91 34.77
N ALA A 88 23.47 -1.97 35.17
CA ALA A 88 23.33 -2.33 36.57
C ALA A 88 24.69 -2.65 37.22
N GLN A 89 25.58 -3.36 36.51
CA GLN A 89 26.95 -3.61 36.98
C GLN A 89 27.76 -2.33 37.16
N LEU A 90 27.65 -1.38 36.22
CA LEU A 90 28.31 -0.07 36.33
C LEU A 90 27.79 0.73 37.53
N GLN A 91 26.48 0.70 37.79
CA GLN A 91 25.85 1.37 38.93
C GLN A 91 26.25 0.73 40.28
N ALA A 92 26.38 -0.60 40.31
CA ALA A 92 26.81 -1.33 41.49
C ALA A 92 28.33 -1.25 41.73
N LEU A 93 29.09 -0.68 40.80
CA LEU A 93 30.55 -0.63 40.89
C LEU A 93 30.99 0.30 42.04
N PRO A 94 31.80 -0.18 43.01
CA PRO A 94 32.27 0.63 44.12
C PRO A 94 32.99 1.91 43.68
N ALA A 95 32.90 2.97 44.49
CA ALA A 95 33.58 4.25 44.19
C ALA A 95 35.11 4.13 44.17
N ASN A 96 35.67 3.15 44.90
CA ASN A 96 37.10 2.84 44.93
C ASN A 96 37.53 1.80 43.89
N ALA A 97 36.63 1.38 42.97
CA ALA A 97 36.99 0.47 41.91
C ALA A 97 38.01 1.12 40.94
N PRO A 98 38.92 0.33 40.36
CA PRO A 98 39.90 0.84 39.38
C PRO A 98 39.26 1.58 38.19
N ASP A 99 39.88 2.68 37.77
CA ASP A 99 39.37 3.52 36.68
C ASP A 99 39.32 2.78 35.33
N ASP A 100 40.24 1.86 35.09
CA ASP A 100 40.30 1.01 33.89
C ASP A 100 39.12 0.03 33.81
N GLN A 101 38.69 -0.53 34.94
CA GLN A 101 37.52 -1.39 35.04
C GLN A 101 36.24 -0.61 34.72
N ARG A 102 36.10 0.60 35.28
CA ARG A 102 34.98 1.51 35.00
C ARG A 102 34.95 1.91 33.52
N ALA A 103 36.08 2.32 32.97
CA ALA A 103 36.20 2.72 31.57
C ALA A 103 35.87 1.58 30.60
N THR A 104 36.28 0.35 30.93
CA THR A 104 35.97 -0.85 30.14
C THR A 104 34.48 -1.17 30.16
N LEU A 105 33.80 -1.09 31.31
CA LEU A 105 32.35 -1.28 31.41
C LEU A 105 31.59 -0.24 30.58
N ILE A 106 31.96 1.05 30.70
CA ILE A 106 31.34 2.13 29.92
C ILE A 106 31.52 1.87 28.42
N LYS A 107 32.74 1.56 27.97
CA LYS A 107 33.00 1.27 26.55
C LYS A 107 32.20 0.06 26.04
N ASN A 108 32.05 -0.97 26.85
CA ASN A 108 31.26 -2.16 26.51
C ASN A 108 29.77 -1.84 26.39
N ILE A 109 29.23 -1.02 27.30
CA ILE A 109 27.84 -0.52 27.24
C ILE A 109 27.65 0.26 25.95
N ASP A 110 28.49 1.28 25.69
CA ASP A 110 28.39 2.12 24.49
C ASP A 110 28.42 1.29 23.20
N THR A 111 29.29 0.29 23.14
CA THR A 111 29.41 -0.59 21.99
C THR A 111 28.15 -1.43 21.78
N LYS A 112 27.62 -2.03 22.86
CA LYS A 112 26.41 -2.86 22.78
C LYS A 112 25.15 -2.04 22.53
N GLU A 113 25.05 -0.83 23.07
CA GLU A 113 23.95 0.08 22.79
C GLU A 113 23.91 0.48 21.31
N LYS A 114 25.05 0.85 20.73
CA LYS A 114 25.13 1.18 19.29
C LYS A 114 24.73 -0.01 18.42
N ASN A 115 25.22 -1.20 18.76
CA ASN A 115 24.86 -2.41 18.02
C ASN A 115 23.37 -2.73 18.15
N LEU A 116 22.81 -2.65 19.36
CA LEU A 116 21.39 -2.86 19.62
C LEU A 116 20.52 -1.88 18.81
N GLN A 117 20.87 -0.59 18.83
CA GLN A 117 20.13 0.43 18.08
C GLN A 117 20.14 0.13 16.58
N ARG A 118 21.32 -0.18 16.02
CA ARG A 118 21.45 -0.52 14.61
C ARG A 118 20.67 -1.77 14.24
N ASP A 119 20.80 -2.83 15.02
CA ASP A 119 20.10 -4.10 14.78
C ASP A 119 18.58 -3.92 14.84
N ALA A 120 18.09 -3.08 15.76
CA ALA A 120 16.67 -2.75 15.88
C ALA A 120 16.15 -1.93 14.68
N GLU A 121 16.89 -0.90 14.26
CA GLU A 121 16.56 -0.08 13.09
C GLU A 121 16.56 -0.93 11.80
N ASP A 122 17.60 -1.73 11.59
CA ASP A 122 17.72 -2.61 10.42
C ASP A 122 16.59 -3.66 10.38
N ALA A 123 16.24 -4.25 11.54
CA ALA A 123 15.14 -5.20 11.65
C ALA A 123 13.78 -4.54 11.35
N GLN A 124 13.54 -3.35 11.89
CA GLN A 124 12.30 -2.61 11.65
C GLN A 124 12.17 -2.24 10.16
N ASN A 125 13.23 -1.72 9.55
CA ASN A 125 13.23 -1.36 8.13
C ASN A 125 12.97 -2.57 7.24
N SER A 126 13.65 -3.69 7.52
CA SER A 126 13.49 -4.93 6.75
C SER A 126 12.09 -5.51 6.91
N TYR A 127 11.53 -5.53 8.13
CA TYR A 127 10.18 -5.99 8.39
C TYR A 127 9.13 -5.16 7.63
N GLN A 128 9.27 -3.83 7.64
CA GLN A 128 8.37 -2.95 6.90
C GLN A 128 8.49 -3.13 5.38
N SER A 129 9.72 -3.31 4.87
CA SER A 129 9.97 -3.58 3.45
C SER A 129 9.32 -4.90 3.01
N ASP A 130 9.51 -5.96 3.79
CA ASP A 130 8.92 -7.28 3.49
C ASP A 130 7.40 -7.22 3.51
N LEU A 131 6.79 -6.49 4.46
CA LEU A 131 5.33 -6.28 4.49
C LEU A 131 4.84 -5.56 3.23
N GLN A 132 5.53 -4.50 2.80
CA GLN A 132 5.15 -3.76 1.60
C GLN A 132 5.27 -4.61 0.33
N GLU A 133 6.35 -5.40 0.22
CA GLU A 133 6.55 -6.31 -0.92
C GLU A 133 5.48 -7.40 -0.95
N ALA A 134 5.20 -8.03 0.17
CA ALA A 134 4.16 -9.04 0.28
C ALA A 134 2.78 -8.46 -0.04
N TYR A 135 2.44 -7.30 0.52
CA TYR A 135 1.21 -6.59 0.21
C TYR A 135 1.11 -6.32 -1.30
N GLY A 136 2.16 -5.78 -1.93
CA GLY A 136 2.17 -5.48 -3.36
C GLY A 136 1.92 -6.72 -4.23
N LYS A 137 2.53 -7.86 -3.89
CA LYS A 137 2.32 -9.14 -4.59
C LYS A 137 0.87 -9.61 -4.50
N VAL A 138 0.26 -9.56 -3.32
CA VAL A 138 -1.15 -9.97 -3.12
C VAL A 138 -2.09 -8.95 -3.80
N ALA A 139 -1.82 -7.66 -3.65
CA ALA A 139 -2.58 -6.57 -4.27
C ALA A 139 -2.66 -6.71 -5.78
N GLN A 140 -1.55 -7.03 -6.46
CA GLN A 140 -1.56 -7.24 -7.91
C GLN A 140 -2.54 -8.35 -8.33
N LYS A 141 -2.57 -9.46 -7.59
CA LYS A 141 -3.44 -10.60 -7.90
C LYS A 141 -4.90 -10.30 -7.56
N VAL A 142 -5.16 -9.69 -6.40
CA VAL A 142 -6.50 -9.27 -5.97
C VAL A 142 -7.07 -8.21 -6.90
N GLY A 143 -6.26 -7.27 -7.37
CA GLY A 143 -6.66 -6.27 -8.38
C GLY A 143 -7.09 -6.93 -9.69
N GLY A 144 -6.33 -7.93 -10.15
CA GLY A 144 -6.71 -8.73 -11.32
C GLY A 144 -8.06 -9.43 -11.14
N GLU A 145 -8.33 -9.98 -9.95
CA GLU A 145 -9.61 -10.64 -9.65
C GLU A 145 -10.75 -9.62 -9.48
N ALA A 146 -10.49 -8.46 -8.89
CA ALA A 146 -11.46 -7.37 -8.77
C ALA A 146 -11.93 -6.92 -10.16
N VAL A 147 -10.99 -6.74 -11.11
CA VAL A 147 -11.31 -6.39 -12.51
C VAL A 147 -12.16 -7.45 -13.18
N LYS A 148 -11.83 -8.74 -13.00
CA LYS A 148 -12.66 -9.83 -13.54
C LYS A 148 -14.06 -9.85 -12.94
N TYR A 149 -14.16 -9.66 -11.62
CA TYR A 149 -15.43 -9.63 -10.91
C TYR A 149 -16.32 -8.51 -11.44
N VAL A 150 -15.79 -7.29 -11.60
CA VAL A 150 -16.58 -6.15 -12.10
C VAL A 150 -17.04 -6.36 -13.54
N GLN A 151 -16.17 -6.90 -14.40
CA GLN A 151 -16.52 -7.23 -15.80
C GLN A 151 -17.61 -8.31 -15.87
N ALA A 152 -17.48 -9.39 -15.10
CA ALA A 152 -18.45 -10.49 -15.10
C ALA A 152 -19.83 -10.08 -14.58
N ASN A 153 -19.90 -9.06 -13.72
CA ASN A 153 -21.15 -8.57 -13.12
C ASN A 153 -21.70 -7.30 -13.79
N GLY A 154 -21.11 -6.89 -14.93
CA GLY A 154 -21.58 -5.76 -15.73
C GLY A 154 -21.39 -4.39 -15.09
N PHE A 155 -20.47 -4.26 -14.13
CA PHE A 155 -20.09 -2.96 -13.59
C PHE A 155 -19.25 -2.19 -14.62
N THR A 156 -19.50 -0.89 -14.71
CA THR A 156 -18.86 0.01 -15.68
C THR A 156 -17.79 0.89 -15.03
N LEU A 157 -17.74 0.93 -13.70
CA LEU A 157 -16.77 1.72 -12.93
C LEU A 157 -16.52 1.04 -11.58
N LEU A 158 -15.26 1.01 -11.16
CA LEU A 158 -14.83 0.57 -9.83
C LEU A 158 -14.12 1.72 -9.13
N LEU A 159 -14.58 2.10 -7.94
CA LEU A 159 -13.99 3.16 -7.13
C LEU A 159 -13.38 2.57 -5.86
N ASN A 160 -12.14 2.94 -5.54
CA ASN A 160 -11.56 2.58 -4.26
C ASN A 160 -12.14 3.46 -3.15
N VAL A 161 -12.71 2.83 -2.12
CA VAL A 161 -13.12 3.46 -0.87
C VAL A 161 -12.08 3.15 0.19
N GLY A 162 -11.04 3.96 0.16
CA GLY A 162 -9.85 3.77 0.96
C GLY A 162 -8.95 4.92 0.59
N GLY A 163 -8.84 5.88 1.50
CA GLY A 163 -7.98 7.04 1.31
C GLY A 163 -6.89 7.03 2.36
N ASN A 164 -5.66 7.27 1.93
CA ASN A 164 -4.59 7.70 2.82
C ASN A 164 -4.44 9.23 2.71
N GLN A 165 -3.58 9.83 3.54
CA GLN A 165 -3.35 11.27 3.52
C GLN A 165 -2.93 11.80 2.13
N GLN A 166 -2.40 10.93 1.27
CA GLN A 166 -1.93 11.24 -0.07
C GLN A 166 -3.01 11.08 -1.16
N ALA A 167 -4.05 10.27 -0.92
CA ALA A 167 -5.15 10.04 -1.84
C ALA A 167 -6.48 10.12 -1.08
N ALA A 168 -7.13 11.29 -1.13
CA ALA A 168 -8.44 11.47 -0.51
C ALA A 168 -9.47 10.52 -1.13
N ASN A 169 -10.33 9.94 -0.29
CA ASN A 169 -11.43 9.10 -0.75
C ASN A 169 -12.42 9.95 -1.59
N PRO A 170 -12.63 9.64 -2.87
CA PRO A 170 -13.53 10.41 -3.73
C PRO A 170 -15.02 10.14 -3.42
N VAL A 171 -15.34 9.11 -2.64
CA VAL A 171 -16.70 8.69 -2.32
C VAL A 171 -17.10 9.22 -0.95
N LEU A 172 -18.06 10.14 -0.91
CA LEU A 172 -18.64 10.66 0.34
C LEU A 172 -19.79 9.80 0.87
N TRP A 173 -20.54 9.18 -0.04
CA TRP A 173 -21.68 8.33 0.28
C TRP A 173 -21.93 7.34 -0.86
N ALA A 174 -22.30 6.11 -0.50
CA ALA A 174 -22.71 5.07 -1.41
C ALA A 174 -23.67 4.11 -0.69
N LEU A 175 -24.52 3.43 -1.45
CA LEU A 175 -25.37 2.38 -0.89
C LEU A 175 -24.52 1.16 -0.50
N PRO A 176 -24.81 0.45 0.60
CA PRO A 176 -24.04 -0.73 1.00
C PRO A 176 -23.96 -1.82 -0.08
N GLU A 177 -24.99 -1.94 -0.92
CA GLU A 177 -25.05 -2.88 -2.04
C GLU A 177 -24.07 -2.59 -3.20
N THR A 178 -23.47 -1.39 -3.25
CA THR A 178 -22.42 -1.10 -4.24
C THR A 178 -21.04 -1.55 -3.76
N ASP A 179 -20.89 -1.92 -2.48
CA ASP A 179 -19.64 -2.41 -1.92
C ASP A 179 -19.40 -3.88 -2.27
N ILE A 180 -18.38 -4.12 -3.10
CA ILE A 180 -18.00 -5.45 -3.56
C ILE A 180 -16.81 -6.03 -2.80
N THR A 181 -16.31 -5.37 -1.75
CA THR A 181 -15.09 -5.76 -1.01
C THR A 181 -15.13 -7.24 -0.61
N GLN A 182 -16.17 -7.66 0.10
CA GLN A 182 -16.31 -9.05 0.52
C GLN A 182 -16.45 -10.02 -0.67
N ALA A 183 -17.15 -9.61 -1.71
CA ALA A 183 -17.38 -10.45 -2.88
C ALA A 183 -16.07 -10.71 -3.63
N VAL A 184 -15.21 -9.69 -3.76
CA VAL A 184 -13.87 -9.81 -4.35
C VAL A 184 -12.96 -10.67 -3.48
N VAL A 185 -12.97 -10.50 -2.15
CA VAL A 185 -12.22 -11.38 -1.22
C VAL A 185 -12.64 -12.85 -1.41
N ASN A 186 -13.93 -13.13 -1.48
CA ASN A 186 -14.45 -14.48 -1.68
C ASN A 186 -14.06 -15.05 -3.05
N ALA A 187 -14.19 -14.25 -4.12
CA ALA A 187 -13.79 -14.65 -5.47
C ALA A 187 -12.29 -14.97 -5.52
N TYR A 188 -11.46 -14.11 -4.94
CA TYR A 188 -10.02 -14.31 -4.86
C TYR A 188 -9.62 -15.56 -4.08
N ASN A 189 -10.21 -15.75 -2.89
CA ASN A 189 -9.93 -16.92 -2.06
C ASN A 189 -10.32 -18.22 -2.78
N LYS A 190 -11.41 -18.21 -3.56
CA LYS A 190 -11.82 -19.35 -4.38
C LYS A 190 -10.81 -19.69 -5.47
N VAL A 191 -10.27 -18.70 -6.18
CA VAL A 191 -9.32 -18.94 -7.29
C VAL A 191 -7.90 -19.19 -6.84
N SER A 192 -7.48 -18.59 -5.71
CA SER A 192 -6.13 -18.77 -5.16
C SER A 192 -5.94 -20.16 -4.54
N GLY A 193 -7.02 -20.80 -4.06
CA GLY A 193 -6.95 -22.13 -3.43
C GLY A 193 -6.20 -22.14 -2.10
N ILE A 194 -5.86 -20.96 -1.55
CA ILE A 194 -5.14 -20.83 -0.29
C ILE A 194 -6.15 -20.99 0.84
N ALA A 195 -5.94 -22.01 1.69
CA ALA A 195 -6.77 -22.24 2.87
C ALA A 195 -6.71 -21.04 3.81
N ALA A 196 -7.84 -20.75 4.47
CA ALA A 196 -7.89 -19.72 5.49
C ALA A 196 -6.89 -20.05 6.61
N PRO A 197 -6.02 -19.11 7.03
CA PRO A 197 -5.17 -19.33 8.17
C PRO A 197 -6.01 -19.55 9.43
N PRO A 198 -5.50 -20.31 10.42
CA PRO A 198 -6.23 -20.53 11.66
C PRO A 198 -6.55 -19.17 12.31
N PRO A 199 -7.75 -18.98 12.86
CA PRO A 199 -8.11 -17.72 13.50
C PRO A 199 -7.10 -17.43 14.62
N SER A 200 -6.46 -16.26 14.57
CA SER A 200 -5.68 -15.75 15.70
C SER A 200 -6.59 -15.71 16.92
N ALA A 201 -6.15 -16.29 18.03
CA ALA A 201 -6.94 -16.38 19.26
C ALA A 201 -7.53 -14.99 19.61
N PRO A 202 -8.82 -14.90 19.99
CA PRO A 202 -9.45 -13.62 20.29
C PRO A 202 -8.66 -12.93 21.39
N VAL A 203 -8.23 -11.69 21.14
CA VAL A 203 -7.72 -10.81 22.19
C VAL A 203 -8.85 -10.67 23.21
N PRO A 204 -8.64 -11.01 24.50
CA PRO A 204 -9.70 -10.90 25.49
C PRO A 204 -10.19 -9.45 25.52
N ALA A 205 -11.47 -9.26 25.19
CA ALA A 205 -12.11 -7.96 25.23
C ALA A 205 -11.96 -7.38 26.65
N ARG A 206 -11.35 -6.20 26.78
CA ARG A 206 -11.41 -5.44 28.03
C ARG A 206 -12.87 -5.20 28.33
N ARG A 207 -13.35 -5.83 29.41
CA ARG A 207 -14.69 -5.66 29.95
C ARG A 207 -14.93 -4.14 30.14
N PRO A 208 -16.06 -3.57 29.67
CA PRO A 208 -16.36 -2.17 29.91
C PRO A 208 -16.38 -1.90 31.42
N ALA A 209 -15.64 -0.89 31.87
CA ALA A 209 -15.73 -0.41 33.24
C ALA A 209 -17.13 0.16 33.45
N THR A 210 -17.90 -0.46 34.36
CA THR A 210 -19.16 0.09 34.85
C THR A 210 -18.92 1.49 35.43
N PRO A 211 -19.66 2.52 35.01
CA PRO A 211 -19.55 3.85 35.60
C PRO A 211 -20.08 3.83 37.05
N PRO A 212 -19.48 4.59 37.97
CA PRO A 212 -19.93 4.66 39.35
C PRO A 212 -21.31 5.31 39.44
N SER A 213 -22.20 4.69 40.21
CA SER A 213 -23.52 5.20 40.55
C SER A 213 -23.38 6.48 41.40
N LYS A 214 -24.20 7.49 41.10
CA LYS A 214 -24.45 8.63 41.99
C LYS A 214 -25.35 8.23 43.15
#